data_AF-A0A0Q3TX31-F1
#
_entry.id   AF-A0A0Q3TX31-F1
#
_cell.length_a   1.000
_cell.length_b   1.000
_cell.length_c   1.000
_cell.angle_alpha   90.00
_cell.angle_beta   90.00
_cell.angle_gamma   90.00
#
_symmetry.space_group_name_H-M   'P 1'
#
loop_
_entity.id
_entity.type
_entity.pdbx_description
1 polymer ?
#
loop_
_entity_poly.entity_id
_entity_poly.type
_entity_poly.pdbx_seq_one_letter_code
_entity_poly.pdbx_strand_id
1 'polypeptide(L)'
;MEGTGGPRLDEAERESLMGSVHGVSGPGTWGRSVTVPCPGVAAVVTASRMAGAAMYELVRVGHAELVGEIIRLEGDMATLQVYEETFPSILPCPSPSPPFAVAFPELGAAGVQVGDPVLRTGKPLSVELGPGILGSIFDGIQRPLRDIAELTHSIYIPRGTNVPALARHLDWDFAPSRDIRVRARTWGRSPSPALSAVPQVGSHLTGGDIYGTVAENSLIQHRIMVPPRSRGTVTYIAPPGRYSVSDVVLELDFQGSTEKLTMLQVWPVRQTRPVAEKLPANHPLLTGQRVLDALFP
;
A
#
# COMPACT_ATOMS: atom_id res chain seq x y z
N MET A 1 12.00 -25.53 -1.82
CA MET A 1 11.40 -24.46 -2.65
C MET A 1 9.90 -24.56 -2.47
N GLU A 2 9.39 -24.07 -1.33
CA GLU A 2 7.96 -24.00 -1.05
C GLU A 2 7.61 -22.52 -0.99
N GLY A 3 6.79 -22.07 -1.94
CA GLY A 3 6.28 -20.70 -1.96
C GLY A 3 5.38 -20.47 -0.77
N THR A 4 5.61 -19.36 -0.06
CA THR A 4 4.76 -18.87 1.01
C THR A 4 3.45 -18.35 0.42
N GLY A 5 2.53 -19.27 0.16
CA GLY A 5 1.13 -18.95 -0.07
C GLY A 5 0.55 -18.36 1.21
N GLY A 6 0.04 -17.12 1.13
CA GLY A 6 -0.91 -16.63 2.13
C GLY A 6 -2.10 -17.59 2.26
N PRO A 7 -2.92 -17.45 3.32
CA PRO A 7 -4.04 -18.37 3.54
C PRO A 7 -4.87 -18.50 2.27
N ARG A 8 -4.97 -19.72 1.74
CA ARG A 8 -5.87 -20.06 0.63
C ARG A 8 -7.28 -19.87 1.18
N LEU A 9 -7.88 -18.71 0.90
CA LEU A 9 -9.30 -18.48 1.15
C LEU A 9 -10.09 -19.57 0.44
N ASP A 10 -11.02 -20.19 1.15
CA ASP A 10 -11.90 -21.20 0.58
C ASP A 10 -12.65 -20.60 -0.62
N GLU A 11 -12.84 -21.38 -1.68
CA GLU A 11 -13.43 -20.93 -2.94
C GLU A 11 -14.81 -20.26 -2.73
N ALA A 12 -15.56 -20.73 -1.72
CA ALA A 12 -16.85 -20.17 -1.30
C ALA A 12 -16.74 -18.76 -0.66
N GLU A 13 -15.67 -18.46 0.07
CA GLU A 13 -15.42 -17.11 0.59
C GLU A 13 -15.04 -16.16 -0.55
N ARG A 14 -14.31 -16.65 -1.55
CA ARG A 14 -13.94 -15.88 -2.74
C ARG A 14 -15.16 -15.56 -3.61
N GLU A 15 -16.07 -16.52 -3.79
CA GLU A 15 -17.35 -16.31 -4.47
C GLU A 15 -18.23 -15.30 -3.72
N SER A 16 -18.26 -15.36 -2.39
CA SER A 16 -18.99 -14.39 -1.56
C SER A 16 -18.42 -12.97 -1.69
N LEU A 17 -17.12 -12.84 -1.98
CA LEU A 17 -16.43 -11.57 -2.18
C LEU A 17 -16.51 -11.05 -3.63
N MET A 18 -17.10 -11.80 -4.55
CA MET A 18 -17.09 -11.51 -5.98
C MET A 18 -18.36 -10.75 -6.41
N GLY A 19 -18.17 -9.53 -6.90
CA GLY A 19 -19.18 -8.77 -7.63
C GLY A 19 -19.02 -8.91 -9.14
N SER A 20 -19.94 -8.31 -9.89
CA SER A 20 -19.87 -8.23 -11.35
C SER A 20 -20.04 -6.79 -11.83
N VAL A 21 -19.31 -6.39 -12.87
CA VAL A 21 -19.48 -5.06 -13.48
C VAL A 21 -20.86 -4.96 -14.11
N HIS A 22 -21.65 -4.00 -13.63
CA HIS A 22 -22.98 -3.68 -14.15
C HIS A 22 -22.93 -2.60 -15.25
N GLY A 23 -21.98 -1.66 -15.17
CA GLY A 23 -21.80 -0.64 -16.20
C GLY A 23 -20.52 0.19 -16.01
N VAL A 24 -20.03 0.77 -17.10
CA VAL A 24 -18.86 1.68 -17.10
C VAL A 24 -19.33 3.05 -17.58
N SER A 25 -19.23 4.06 -16.72
CA SER A 25 -19.61 5.44 -17.03
C SER A 25 -18.38 6.32 -17.17
N GLY A 26 -18.21 6.94 -18.36
CA GLY A 26 -17.27 8.03 -18.57
C GLY A 26 -17.97 9.40 -18.50
N PRO A 27 -17.24 10.51 -18.30
CA PRO A 27 -17.81 11.86 -18.36
C PRO A 27 -18.40 12.10 -19.76
N GLY A 28 -19.73 12.06 -19.88
CA GLY A 28 -20.43 12.21 -21.16
C GLY A 28 -21.70 11.35 -21.31
N THR A 29 -21.98 10.42 -20.40
CA THR A 29 -23.19 9.58 -20.47
C THR A 29 -24.42 10.30 -19.93
N TRP A 30 -25.05 11.16 -20.73
CA TRP A 30 -26.47 11.48 -20.60
C TRP A 30 -27.23 10.91 -21.82
N GLY A 31 -27.93 9.80 -21.60
CA GLY A 31 -29.10 9.42 -22.41
C GLY A 31 -28.90 8.67 -23.74
N ARG A 32 -27.69 8.33 -24.20
CA ARG A 32 -27.50 7.45 -25.38
C ARG A 32 -26.33 6.48 -25.22
N SER A 33 -26.50 5.27 -25.74
CA SER A 33 -25.62 4.10 -25.72
C SER A 33 -24.32 4.25 -26.53
N VAL A 34 -23.77 5.46 -26.64
CA VAL A 34 -22.50 5.73 -27.32
C VAL A 34 -21.61 6.48 -26.34
N THR A 35 -20.67 5.75 -25.75
CA THR A 35 -19.64 6.30 -24.87
C THR A 35 -18.59 7.00 -25.71
N VAL A 36 -18.39 8.30 -25.51
CA VAL A 36 -17.22 9.01 -26.05
C VAL A 36 -16.12 8.91 -24.99
N PRO A 37 -15.01 8.19 -25.22
CA PRO A 37 -13.91 8.15 -24.28
C PRO A 37 -13.19 9.51 -24.29
N CYS A 38 -13.31 10.26 -23.20
CA CYS A 38 -12.47 11.42 -22.95
C CYS A 38 -11.17 10.95 -22.28
N PRO A 39 -9.99 11.11 -22.90
CA PRO A 39 -8.72 10.81 -22.24
C PRO A 39 -8.51 11.75 -21.04
N GLY A 40 -8.18 11.18 -19.87
CA GLY A 40 -7.77 11.94 -18.69
C GLY A 40 -8.77 12.04 -17.54
N VAL A 41 -9.91 11.33 -17.56
CA VAL A 41 -10.85 11.28 -16.43
C VAL A 41 -10.87 9.89 -15.81
N ALA A 42 -10.68 9.83 -14.49
CA ALA A 42 -10.77 8.58 -13.72
C ALA A 42 -12.11 7.89 -14.03
N ALA A 43 -12.02 6.66 -14.52
CA ALA A 43 -13.19 5.95 -14.98
C ALA A 43 -14.02 5.46 -13.80
N VAL A 44 -15.32 5.75 -13.86
CA VAL A 44 -16.28 5.32 -12.85
C VAL A 44 -16.95 4.03 -13.34
N VAL A 45 -16.90 2.99 -12.51
CA VAL A 45 -17.48 1.68 -12.81
C VAL A 45 -18.55 1.37 -11.77
N THR A 46 -19.72 0.94 -12.20
CA THR A 46 -20.78 0.46 -11.31
C THR A 46 -20.74 -1.06 -11.29
N ALA A 47 -20.64 -1.64 -10.10
CA ALA A 47 -20.67 -3.09 -9.88
C ALA A 47 -21.93 -3.50 -9.11
N SER A 48 -22.48 -4.67 -9.44
CA SER A 48 -23.59 -5.34 -8.75
C SER A 48 -23.07 -6.50 -7.91
N ARG A 49 -23.91 -7.01 -6.99
CA ARG A 49 -23.56 -8.07 -6.02
C ARG A 49 -22.44 -7.66 -5.07
N MET A 50 -22.49 -6.42 -4.61
CA MET A 50 -21.49 -5.84 -3.70
C MET A 50 -21.95 -5.81 -2.25
N ALA A 51 -22.94 -6.65 -1.88
CA ALA A 51 -23.40 -6.81 -0.51
C ALA A 51 -22.25 -7.10 0.48
N GLY A 52 -22.13 -6.28 1.52
CA GLY A 52 -21.07 -6.38 2.53
C GLY A 52 -19.78 -5.62 2.19
N ALA A 53 -19.75 -4.85 1.10
CA ALA A 53 -18.62 -3.98 0.78
C ALA A 53 -18.63 -2.73 1.66
N ALA A 54 -17.46 -2.20 1.98
CA ALA A 54 -17.30 -0.98 2.75
C ALA A 54 -16.95 0.22 1.86
N MET A 55 -17.33 1.43 2.30
CA MET A 55 -16.87 2.67 1.67
C MET A 55 -15.35 2.79 1.76
N TYR A 56 -14.71 3.28 0.69
CA TYR A 56 -13.25 3.43 0.56
C TYR A 56 -12.45 2.12 0.58
N GLU A 57 -13.12 0.99 0.39
CA GLU A 57 -12.47 -0.30 0.27
C GLU A 57 -11.83 -0.46 -1.11
N LEU A 58 -10.65 -1.08 -1.13
CA LEU A 58 -9.92 -1.40 -2.35
C LEU A 58 -10.55 -2.61 -3.06
N VAL A 59 -10.70 -2.51 -4.37
CA VAL A 59 -11.25 -3.56 -5.23
C VAL A 59 -10.33 -3.82 -6.42
N ARG A 60 -10.40 -5.03 -6.98
CA ARG A 60 -9.76 -5.40 -8.25
C ARG A 60 -10.83 -5.63 -9.29
N VAL A 61 -10.76 -4.92 -10.41
CA VAL A 61 -11.81 -4.90 -11.44
C VAL A 61 -11.32 -5.56 -12.72
N GLY A 62 -12.11 -6.49 -13.26
CA GLY A 62 -11.85 -7.16 -14.53
C GLY A 62 -10.81 -8.27 -14.45
N HIS A 63 -10.63 -8.95 -15.58
CA HIS A 63 -9.65 -10.04 -15.72
C HIS A 63 -8.20 -9.57 -15.57
N ALA A 64 -7.93 -8.28 -15.83
CA ALA A 64 -6.63 -7.66 -15.61
C ALA A 64 -6.43 -7.21 -14.15
N GLU A 65 -7.38 -7.43 -13.26
CA GLU A 65 -7.29 -7.04 -11.84
C GLU A 65 -6.93 -5.56 -11.61
N LEU A 66 -7.56 -4.66 -12.36
CA LEU A 66 -7.29 -3.22 -12.27
C LEU A 66 -7.63 -2.69 -10.88
N VAL A 67 -6.74 -1.90 -10.31
CA VAL A 67 -6.92 -1.38 -8.95
C VAL A 67 -7.96 -0.25 -8.94
N GLY A 68 -8.94 -0.37 -8.05
CA GLY A 68 -9.96 0.65 -7.83
C GLY A 68 -10.40 0.76 -6.38
N GLU A 69 -11.25 1.74 -6.10
CA GLU A 69 -11.78 2.05 -4.76
C GLU A 69 -13.29 2.29 -4.82
N ILE A 70 -14.02 1.81 -3.80
CA ILE A 70 -15.45 2.08 -3.65
C ILE A 70 -15.69 3.51 -3.16
N ILE A 71 -16.43 4.30 -3.92
CA ILE A 71 -16.75 5.70 -3.60
C ILE A 71 -18.20 5.94 -3.20
N ARG A 72 -19.11 5.01 -3.53
CA ARG A 72 -20.53 5.08 -3.18
C ARG A 72 -21.16 3.69 -3.12
N LEU A 73 -22.11 3.50 -2.21
CA LEU A 73 -22.89 2.28 -2.07
C LEU A 73 -24.38 2.60 -2.16
N GLU A 74 -25.11 1.85 -2.97
CA GLU A 74 -26.57 1.95 -3.16
C GLU A 74 -27.19 0.54 -3.12
N GLY A 75 -27.60 0.10 -1.93
CA GLY A 75 -28.14 -1.26 -1.76
C GLY A 75 -27.09 -2.33 -2.11
N ASP A 76 -27.37 -3.11 -3.15
CA ASP A 76 -26.46 -4.16 -3.66
C ASP A 76 -25.54 -3.69 -4.81
N MET A 77 -25.63 -2.41 -5.18
CA MET A 77 -24.75 -1.77 -6.16
C MET A 77 -23.68 -0.92 -5.49
N ALA A 78 -22.46 -0.94 -6.05
CA ALA A 78 -21.36 -0.08 -5.63
C ALA A 78 -20.84 0.73 -6.83
N THR A 79 -20.57 2.00 -6.61
CA THR A 79 -19.84 2.85 -7.55
C THR A 79 -18.35 2.82 -7.17
N LEU A 80 -17.53 2.48 -8.16
CA LEU A 80 -16.09 2.27 -8.04
C LEU A 80 -15.37 3.34 -8.87
N GLN A 81 -14.29 3.86 -8.33
CA GLN A 81 -13.33 4.67 -9.07
C GLN A 81 -12.11 3.80 -9.39
N VAL A 82 -11.82 3.61 -10.67
CA VAL A 82 -10.64 2.83 -11.10
C VAL A 82 -9.47 3.78 -11.32
N TYR A 83 -8.29 3.44 -10.78
CA TYR A 83 -7.08 4.27 -10.89
C TYR A 83 -6.30 4.04 -12.18
N GLU A 84 -6.60 2.96 -12.90
CA GLU A 84 -6.01 2.63 -14.19
C GLU A 84 -7.01 2.86 -15.34
N GLU A 85 -6.50 2.84 -16.58
CA GLU A 85 -7.35 3.00 -17.76
C GLU A 85 -8.29 1.80 -17.96
N THR A 86 -9.58 2.07 -17.91
CA THR A 86 -10.64 1.07 -18.17
C THR A 86 -11.00 0.95 -19.65
N PHE A 87 -10.53 1.88 -20.48
CA PHE A 87 -10.83 1.90 -21.91
C PHE A 87 -9.72 1.21 -22.73
N PRO A 88 -10.08 0.64 -23.89
CA PRO A 88 -9.08 0.22 -24.86
C PRO A 88 -8.31 1.43 -25.37
N SER A 89 -6.98 1.36 -25.25
CA SER A 89 -6.01 2.36 -25.73
C SER A 89 -5.99 2.54 -27.25
N ILE A 90 -6.91 1.87 -27.98
CA ILE A 90 -7.04 1.93 -29.43
C ILE A 90 -8.55 1.99 -29.77
N LEU A 91 -9.17 3.14 -29.54
CA LEU A 91 -10.26 3.56 -30.42
C LEU A 91 -9.74 4.76 -31.20
N PRO A 92 -9.45 4.64 -32.50
CA PRO A 92 -9.26 5.83 -33.31
C PRO A 92 -10.52 6.68 -33.16
N CYS A 93 -10.35 7.95 -32.80
CA CYS A 93 -11.42 8.93 -32.85
C CYS A 93 -12.12 8.77 -34.21
N PRO A 94 -13.45 8.60 -34.28
CA PRO A 94 -14.12 8.42 -35.56
C PRO A 94 -13.95 9.71 -36.37
N SER A 95 -13.00 9.71 -37.30
CA SER A 95 -13.01 10.65 -38.40
C SER A 95 -14.20 10.29 -39.30
N PRO A 96 -14.92 11.28 -39.86
CA PRO A 96 -16.08 11.00 -40.70
C PRO A 96 -15.64 10.42 -42.06
N SER A 97 -15.61 9.08 -42.16
CA SER A 97 -15.54 8.24 -43.38
C SER A 97 -14.20 8.23 -44.17
N PRO A 98 -13.81 7.11 -44.83
CA PRO A 98 -14.51 6.49 -45.97
C PRO A 98 -14.73 4.93 -45.85
N PRO A 99 -15.38 4.25 -46.82
CA PRO A 99 -16.26 3.08 -46.61
C PRO A 99 -15.59 1.70 -46.70
N PHE A 100 -14.33 1.54 -46.29
CA PHE A 100 -13.67 0.23 -46.25
C PHE A 100 -13.38 -0.18 -44.81
N ALA A 101 -14.32 -0.88 -44.20
CA ALA A 101 -14.10 -1.57 -42.93
C ALA A 101 -13.14 -2.74 -43.18
N VAL A 102 -11.85 -2.51 -42.98
CA VAL A 102 -10.87 -3.58 -42.84
C VAL A 102 -11.08 -4.17 -41.46
N ALA A 103 -11.54 -5.42 -41.39
CA ALA A 103 -11.64 -6.16 -40.15
C ALA A 103 -10.22 -6.32 -39.58
N PHE A 104 -9.89 -5.55 -38.55
CA PHE A 104 -8.70 -5.81 -37.75
C PHE A 104 -8.92 -7.13 -36.99
N PRO A 105 -7.97 -8.08 -37.06
CA PRO A 105 -8.10 -9.34 -36.38
C PRO A 105 -8.11 -9.09 -34.87
N GLU A 106 -9.07 -9.73 -34.19
CA GLU A 106 -9.30 -9.84 -32.75
C GLU A 106 -8.20 -9.22 -31.87
N LEU A 107 -8.27 -7.91 -31.69
CA LEU A 107 -7.50 -7.22 -30.66
C LEU A 107 -8.14 -7.60 -29.32
N GLY A 108 -7.50 -8.50 -28.59
CA GLY A 108 -7.98 -9.03 -27.31
C GLY A 108 -8.58 -7.93 -26.43
N ALA A 109 -9.75 -8.22 -25.86
CA ALA A 109 -10.63 -7.33 -25.10
C ALA A 109 -9.86 -6.37 -24.19
N ALA A 110 -9.49 -5.20 -24.73
CA ALA A 110 -8.57 -4.28 -24.08
C ALA A 110 -9.30 -3.29 -23.17
N GLY A 111 -10.37 -3.68 -22.48
CA GLY A 111 -11.10 -2.78 -21.57
C GLY A 111 -12.06 -3.54 -20.68
N VAL A 112 -12.50 -2.89 -19.59
CA VAL A 112 -13.46 -3.47 -18.65
C VAL A 112 -14.82 -3.58 -19.34
N GLN A 113 -15.40 -4.78 -19.35
CA GLN A 113 -16.70 -5.07 -19.96
C GLN A 113 -17.79 -5.31 -18.90
N VAL A 114 -19.05 -5.19 -19.32
CA VAL A 114 -20.18 -5.57 -18.46
C VAL A 114 -20.15 -7.08 -18.26
N GLY A 115 -20.25 -7.52 -17.00
CA GLY A 115 -20.14 -8.93 -16.60
C GLY A 115 -18.75 -9.32 -16.09
N ASP A 116 -17.74 -8.46 -16.25
CA ASP A 116 -16.40 -8.70 -15.70
C ASP A 116 -16.43 -8.86 -14.16
N PRO A 117 -15.57 -9.72 -13.59
CA PRO A 117 -15.53 -9.93 -12.15
C PRO A 117 -14.95 -8.72 -11.40
N VAL A 118 -15.47 -8.46 -10.20
CA VAL A 118 -14.93 -7.48 -9.25
C VAL A 118 -14.61 -8.18 -7.94
N LEU A 119 -13.34 -8.20 -7.57
CA LEU A 119 -12.86 -8.81 -6.33
C LEU A 119 -12.69 -7.76 -5.24
N ARG A 120 -13.27 -8.04 -4.07
CA ARG A 120 -13.18 -7.20 -2.87
C ARG A 120 -12.02 -7.62 -1.98
N THR A 121 -11.31 -6.64 -1.42
CA THR A 121 -10.15 -6.92 -0.54
C THR A 121 -10.46 -6.79 0.95
N GLY A 122 -11.60 -6.20 1.31
CA GLY A 122 -12.01 -5.90 2.69
C GLY A 122 -11.17 -4.85 3.38
N LYS A 123 -10.19 -4.24 2.69
CA LYS A 123 -9.23 -3.29 3.26
C LYS A 123 -9.22 -1.99 2.46
N PRO A 124 -9.04 -0.84 3.12
CA PRO A 124 -8.87 0.43 2.41
C PRO A 124 -7.53 0.46 1.68
N LEU A 125 -7.41 1.37 0.70
CA LEU A 125 -6.13 1.66 0.07
C LEU A 125 -5.07 1.96 1.14
N SER A 126 -4.04 1.13 1.16
CA SER A 126 -2.99 1.15 2.16
C SER A 126 -1.62 1.05 1.50
N VAL A 127 -0.63 1.64 2.14
CA VAL A 127 0.76 1.66 1.68
C VAL A 127 1.64 0.80 2.59
N GLU A 128 2.64 0.18 2.00
CA GLU A 128 3.69 -0.54 2.72
C GLU A 128 4.75 0.45 3.19
N LEU A 129 5.05 0.46 4.49
CA LEU A 129 6.07 1.29 5.11
C LEU A 129 7.14 0.38 5.70
N GLY A 130 8.41 0.63 5.36
CA GLY A 130 9.54 -0.17 5.83
C GLY A 130 10.85 0.29 5.20
N PRO A 131 11.96 -0.42 5.45
CA PRO A 131 13.23 -0.17 4.79
C PRO A 131 13.15 -0.51 3.28
N GLY A 132 13.81 0.29 2.45
CA GLY A 132 13.81 0.15 0.98
C GLY A 132 12.96 1.20 0.24
N ILE A 133 12.41 2.18 0.96
CA ILE A 133 11.65 3.30 0.36
C ILE A 133 12.61 4.39 -0.15
N LEU A 134 13.71 4.65 0.56
CA LEU A 134 14.61 5.75 0.24
C LEU A 134 15.42 5.42 -1.02
N GLY A 135 15.33 6.31 -2.03
CA GLY A 135 15.98 6.14 -3.32
C GLY A 135 15.14 5.37 -4.36
N SER A 136 13.99 4.83 -3.96
CA SER A 136 13.02 4.19 -4.84
C SER A 136 12.05 5.23 -5.43
N ILE A 137 11.60 4.97 -6.67
CA ILE A 137 10.63 5.83 -7.38
C ILE A 137 9.33 5.05 -7.55
N PHE A 138 8.23 5.62 -7.08
CA PHE A 138 6.92 4.99 -7.06
C PHE A 138 5.91 5.70 -7.97
N ASP A 139 4.96 4.92 -8.49
CA ASP A 139 3.74 5.41 -9.15
C ASP A 139 2.67 5.87 -8.13
N GLY A 140 1.54 6.42 -8.59
CA GLY A 140 0.44 6.93 -7.76
C GLY A 140 -0.23 5.91 -6.83
N ILE A 141 -0.06 4.61 -7.07
CA ILE A 141 -0.51 3.52 -6.19
C ILE A 141 0.63 2.76 -5.51
N GLN A 142 1.81 3.38 -5.39
CA GLN A 142 2.99 2.85 -4.69
C GLN A 142 3.68 1.63 -5.36
N ARG A 143 3.64 1.51 -6.69
CA ARG A 143 4.41 0.47 -7.41
C ARG A 143 5.80 0.99 -7.82
N PRO A 144 6.89 0.24 -7.60
CA PRO A 144 8.24 0.66 -7.98
C PRO A 144 8.42 0.64 -9.50
N LEU A 145 8.75 1.80 -10.09
CA LEU A 145 8.88 1.94 -11.54
C LEU A 145 10.08 1.19 -12.12
N ARG A 146 11.16 1.05 -11.34
CA ARG A 146 12.37 0.32 -11.77
C ARG A 146 12.08 -1.16 -11.93
N ASP A 147 11.49 -1.76 -10.92
CA ASP A 147 11.15 -3.19 -10.92
C ASP A 147 10.14 -3.53 -12.03
N ILE A 148 9.17 -2.63 -12.31
CA ILE A 148 8.25 -2.79 -13.44
C ILE A 148 9.01 -2.78 -14.77
N ALA A 149 9.93 -1.82 -14.96
CA ALA A 149 10.71 -1.70 -16.19
C ALA A 149 11.63 -2.91 -16.39
N GLU A 150 12.23 -3.43 -15.31
CA GLU A 150 13.08 -4.62 -15.34
C GLU A 150 12.26 -5.90 -15.61
N LEU A 151 11.08 -6.04 -15.02
CA LEU A 151 10.21 -7.20 -15.22
C LEU A 151 9.65 -7.27 -16.65
N THR A 152 9.26 -6.12 -17.20
CA THR A 152 8.54 -6.06 -18.48
C THR A 152 9.47 -5.84 -19.67
N HIS A 153 10.72 -5.41 -19.42
CA HIS A 153 11.68 -4.98 -20.44
C HIS A 153 11.08 -3.99 -21.47
N SER A 154 10.15 -3.15 -21.02
CA SER A 154 9.42 -2.19 -21.84
C SER A 154 9.52 -0.79 -21.24
N ILE A 155 9.35 0.22 -22.09
CA ILE A 155 9.21 1.63 -21.68
C ILE A 155 7.79 1.96 -21.20
N TYR A 156 6.82 1.07 -21.45
CA TYR A 156 5.42 1.26 -21.09
C TYR A 156 5.04 0.44 -19.85
N ILE A 157 4.19 1.02 -19.00
CA ILE A 157 3.64 0.34 -17.82
C ILE A 157 2.44 -0.50 -18.27
N PRO A 158 2.47 -1.84 -18.12
CA PRO A 158 1.33 -2.68 -18.45
C PRO A 158 0.22 -2.50 -17.41
N ARG A 159 -1.02 -2.51 -17.87
CA ARG A 159 -2.22 -2.48 -17.01
C ARG A 159 -2.30 -3.75 -16.17
N GLY A 160 -2.78 -3.62 -14.93
CA GLY A 160 -2.98 -4.76 -14.04
C GLY A 160 -1.69 -5.35 -13.47
N THR A 161 -0.53 -4.73 -13.72
CA THR A 161 0.74 -5.23 -13.18
C THR A 161 0.77 -5.03 -11.68
N ASN A 162 0.93 -6.13 -10.95
CA ASN A 162 1.00 -6.16 -9.49
C ASN A 162 2.42 -6.55 -9.04
N VAL A 163 3.19 -5.55 -8.60
CA VAL A 163 4.55 -5.71 -8.06
C VAL A 163 4.53 -5.23 -6.60
N PRO A 164 5.16 -5.95 -5.65
CA PRO A 164 5.25 -5.49 -4.27
C PRO A 164 5.94 -4.12 -4.19
N ALA A 165 5.51 -3.27 -3.24
CA ALA A 165 6.09 -1.94 -3.09
C ALA A 165 7.52 -2.01 -2.58
N LEU A 166 7.79 -2.93 -1.65
CA LEU A 166 9.12 -3.18 -1.12
C LEU A 166 9.69 -4.51 -1.62
N ALA A 167 10.95 -4.46 -2.04
CA ALA A 167 11.66 -5.62 -2.54
C ALA A 167 11.91 -6.65 -1.43
N ARG A 168 11.29 -7.82 -1.55
CA ARG A 168 11.36 -8.90 -0.54
C ARG A 168 12.64 -9.74 -0.62
N HIS A 169 13.41 -9.57 -1.68
CA HIS A 169 14.66 -10.28 -1.90
C HIS A 169 15.88 -9.55 -1.32
N LEU A 170 15.73 -8.30 -0.89
CA LEU A 170 16.79 -7.56 -0.21
C LEU A 170 16.80 -7.89 1.28
N ASP A 171 17.99 -8.24 1.74
CA ASP A 171 18.28 -8.44 3.16
C ASP A 171 18.87 -7.17 3.77
N TRP A 172 18.41 -6.85 4.96
CA TRP A 172 18.80 -5.67 5.71
C TRP A 172 19.49 -6.05 7.02
N ASP A 173 20.56 -5.34 7.36
CA ASP A 173 21.25 -5.49 8.64
C ASP A 173 20.39 -4.87 9.75
N PHE A 174 19.70 -5.72 10.51
CA PHE A 174 18.87 -5.33 11.65
C PHE A 174 19.69 -5.30 12.93
N ALA A 175 19.58 -4.20 13.67
CA ALA A 175 20.11 -4.05 15.02
C ALA A 175 18.96 -3.76 16.00
N PRO A 176 18.69 -4.63 16.98
CA PRO A 176 17.67 -4.36 17.99
C PRO A 176 18.07 -3.18 18.88
N SER A 177 17.11 -2.36 19.29
CA SER A 177 17.38 -1.15 20.06
C SER A 177 17.82 -1.49 21.50
N ARG A 178 18.93 -0.92 21.97
CA ARG A 178 19.48 -1.18 23.31
C ARG A 178 18.67 -0.56 24.45
N ASP A 179 17.74 0.33 24.11
CA ASP A 179 17.07 1.25 25.04
C ASP A 179 15.56 1.00 25.17
N ILE A 180 15.07 -0.24 25.05
CA ILE A 180 13.78 -0.60 25.65
C ILE A 180 13.97 -0.63 27.18
N ARG A 181 14.29 0.54 27.73
CA ARG A 181 14.27 0.80 29.16
C ARG A 181 12.81 0.87 29.53
N VAL A 182 12.34 -0.17 30.20
CA VAL A 182 11.25 -0.05 31.17
C VAL A 182 11.49 1.30 31.88
N ARG A 183 10.54 2.25 31.77
CA ARG A 183 10.59 3.51 32.52
C ARG A 183 10.43 3.23 34.02
N ALA A 184 11.32 2.43 34.61
CA ALA A 184 11.55 2.40 36.03
C ALA A 184 12.24 3.72 36.37
N ARG A 185 11.44 4.67 36.87
CA ARG A 185 11.93 5.91 37.45
C ARG A 185 12.83 5.56 38.64
N THR A 186 14.12 5.39 38.41
CA THR A 186 15.12 5.40 39.48
C THR A 186 16.02 6.60 39.25
N TRP A 187 15.63 7.71 39.87
CA TRP A 187 16.45 8.91 40.00
C TRP A 187 17.66 8.54 40.87
N GLY A 188 18.88 8.63 40.32
CA GLY A 188 20.10 8.69 41.14
C GLY A 188 21.10 7.53 41.13
N ARG A 189 21.16 6.65 40.11
CA ARG A 189 22.35 5.78 39.92
C ARG A 189 22.94 5.91 38.53
N SER A 190 24.24 6.24 38.49
CA SER A 190 25.08 6.20 37.28
C SER A 190 25.04 4.78 36.68
N PRO A 191 24.83 4.63 35.36
CA PRO A 191 24.83 3.32 34.72
C PRO A 191 26.26 2.77 34.66
N SER A 192 26.46 1.55 35.14
CA SER A 192 27.73 0.83 34.97
C SER A 192 27.91 0.43 33.49
N PRO A 193 29.14 0.49 32.94
CA PRO A 193 29.40 0.09 31.56
C PRO A 193 29.73 -1.40 31.53
N ALA A 194 28.75 -2.27 31.26
CA ALA A 194 29.03 -3.65 30.89
C ALA A 194 27.85 -4.31 30.13
N LEU A 195 28.18 -4.77 28.92
CA LEU A 195 27.61 -5.93 28.20
C LEU A 195 26.18 -5.82 27.63
N SER A 196 26.13 -5.59 26.31
CA SER A 196 25.17 -6.15 25.33
C SER A 196 23.74 -6.45 25.83
N ALA A 197 22.99 -5.43 26.24
CA ALA A 197 21.58 -5.58 26.58
C ALA A 197 20.70 -5.39 25.32
N VAL A 198 20.38 -6.50 24.68
CA VAL A 198 19.26 -6.66 23.74
C VAL A 198 17.96 -6.38 24.51
N PRO A 199 16.87 -5.89 23.87
CA PRO A 199 15.55 -5.80 24.50
C PRO A 199 15.25 -7.07 25.30
N GLN A 200 15.05 -6.92 26.60
CA GLN A 200 14.78 -8.06 27.45
C GLN A 200 13.35 -8.54 27.17
N VAL A 201 13.25 -9.83 26.85
CA VAL A 201 11.96 -10.55 26.79
C VAL A 201 11.20 -10.24 28.08
N GLY A 202 9.97 -9.76 27.95
CA GLY A 202 9.14 -9.30 29.08
C GLY A 202 8.96 -7.79 29.19
N SER A 203 9.62 -6.96 28.37
CA SER A 203 9.35 -5.52 28.35
C SER A 203 7.98 -5.20 27.73
N HIS A 204 7.29 -4.19 28.25
CA HIS A 204 6.06 -3.67 27.65
C HIS A 204 6.39 -2.65 26.55
N LEU A 205 5.79 -2.84 25.38
CA LEU A 205 5.89 -1.92 24.25
C LEU A 205 4.50 -1.38 23.88
N THR A 206 4.48 -0.12 23.45
CA THR A 206 3.30 0.53 22.90
C THR A 206 3.56 0.98 21.46
N GLY A 207 2.48 1.23 20.73
CA GLY A 207 2.56 1.74 19.36
C GLY A 207 3.39 3.01 19.27
N GLY A 208 4.33 3.04 18.32
CA GLY A 208 5.30 4.13 18.14
C GLY A 208 6.64 3.92 18.84
N ASP A 209 6.78 2.94 19.72
CA ASP A 209 8.07 2.62 20.33
C ASP A 209 9.04 2.02 19.32
N ILE A 210 10.33 2.37 19.42
CA ILE A 210 11.39 1.90 18.52
C ILE A 210 12.00 0.62 19.09
N TYR A 211 11.85 -0.50 18.38
CA TYR A 211 12.39 -1.80 18.81
C TYR A 211 13.65 -2.21 18.04
N GLY A 212 13.98 -1.51 16.95
CA GLY A 212 15.21 -1.75 16.21
C GLY A 212 15.55 -0.65 15.21
N THR A 213 16.74 -0.77 14.63
CA THR A 213 17.26 0.15 13.63
C THR A 213 17.88 -0.63 12.49
N VAL A 214 17.64 -0.16 11.27
CA VAL A 214 18.18 -0.70 10.02
C VAL A 214 18.94 0.41 9.32
N ALA A 215 20.16 0.13 8.86
CA ALA A 215 20.92 1.09 8.06
C ALA A 215 20.48 0.98 6.59
N GLU A 216 19.65 1.92 6.12
CA GLU A 216 19.14 1.92 4.74
C GLU A 216 20.15 2.54 3.77
N ASN A 217 20.82 3.62 4.19
CA ASN A 217 21.91 4.24 3.45
C ASN A 217 22.98 4.71 4.45
N SER A 218 24.18 5.04 3.96
CA SER A 218 25.31 5.50 4.80
C SER A 218 24.97 6.73 5.65
N LEU A 219 23.98 7.51 5.24
CA LEU A 219 23.55 8.74 5.93
C LEU A 219 22.37 8.53 6.88
N ILE A 220 21.41 7.66 6.53
CA ILE A 220 20.12 7.57 7.22
C ILE A 220 19.98 6.20 7.88
N GLN A 221 19.78 6.23 9.20
CA GLN A 221 19.39 5.06 9.98
C GLN A 221 17.87 5.02 10.08
N HIS A 222 17.27 3.99 9.48
CA HIS A 222 15.84 3.74 9.51
C HIS A 222 15.46 3.13 10.87
N ARG A 223 14.56 3.80 11.60
CA ARG A 223 14.09 3.33 12.91
C ARG A 223 12.83 2.51 12.74
N ILE A 224 12.87 1.25 13.12
CA ILE A 224 11.74 0.34 13.05
C ILE A 224 10.91 0.50 14.32
N MET A 225 9.62 0.82 14.13
CA MET A 225 8.69 1.16 15.20
C MET A 225 7.54 0.17 15.27
N VAL A 226 7.01 -0.04 16.47
CA VAL A 226 5.79 -0.82 16.67
C VAL A 226 4.60 -0.11 15.99
N PRO A 227 3.75 -0.83 15.24
CA PRO A 227 2.57 -0.24 14.64
C PRO A 227 1.68 0.45 15.69
N PRO A 228 1.04 1.60 15.38
CA PRO A 228 0.34 2.39 16.40
C PRO A 228 -0.83 1.69 17.11
N ARG A 229 -1.37 0.62 16.53
CA ARG A 229 -2.49 -0.14 17.09
C ARG A 229 -2.04 -1.33 17.94
N SER A 230 -0.78 -1.73 17.82
CA SER A 230 -0.21 -2.88 18.51
C SER A 230 0.39 -2.43 19.84
N ARG A 231 0.14 -3.21 20.88
CA ARG A 231 0.69 -3.03 22.22
C ARG A 231 0.78 -4.39 22.89
N GLY A 232 1.76 -4.60 23.75
CA GLY A 232 1.90 -5.89 24.41
C GLY A 232 3.22 -6.05 25.11
N THR A 233 3.43 -7.26 25.61
CA THR A 233 4.68 -7.67 26.23
C THR A 233 5.51 -8.43 25.22
N VAL A 234 6.81 -8.12 25.11
CA VAL A 234 7.72 -8.79 24.18
C VAL A 234 7.91 -10.25 24.61
N THR A 235 7.53 -11.19 23.75
CA THR A 235 7.79 -12.63 23.94
C THR A 235 9.07 -13.07 23.24
N TYR A 236 9.33 -12.52 22.07
CA TYR A 236 10.50 -12.84 21.26
C TYR A 236 10.98 -11.61 20.51
N ILE A 237 12.31 -11.46 20.42
CA ILE A 237 12.97 -10.49 19.56
C ILE A 237 14.10 -11.17 18.80
N ALA A 238 14.20 -10.89 17.50
CA ALA A 238 15.24 -11.43 16.66
C ALA A 238 16.63 -10.87 17.03
N PRO A 239 17.68 -11.72 17.04
CA PRO A 239 19.06 -11.27 17.28
C PRO A 239 19.53 -10.34 16.15
N PRO A 240 20.59 -9.52 16.38
CA PRO A 240 21.17 -8.72 15.32
C PRO A 240 21.64 -9.61 14.16
N GLY A 241 21.28 -9.24 12.93
CA GLY A 241 21.53 -10.09 11.77
C GLY A 241 20.92 -9.54 10.48
N ARG A 242 21.04 -10.30 9.41
CA ARG A 242 20.44 -10.00 8.11
C ARG A 242 19.07 -10.63 8.01
N TYR A 243 18.07 -9.81 7.68
CA TYR A 243 16.70 -10.25 7.53
C TYR A 243 16.04 -9.56 6.34
N SER A 244 15.13 -10.27 5.71
CA SER A 244 14.26 -9.70 4.71
C SER A 244 13.14 -8.88 5.36
N VAL A 245 12.47 -8.07 4.54
CA VAL A 245 11.34 -7.23 4.96
C VAL A 245 10.15 -8.05 5.49
N SER A 246 10.02 -9.31 5.04
CA SER A 246 8.94 -10.23 5.42
C SER A 246 9.24 -11.10 6.64
N ASP A 247 10.48 -11.11 7.14
CA ASP A 247 10.85 -11.94 8.27
C ASP A 247 10.29 -11.38 9.58
N VAL A 248 9.91 -12.28 10.48
CA VAL A 248 9.36 -11.91 11.79
C VAL A 248 10.50 -11.51 12.71
N VAL A 249 10.46 -10.26 13.16
CA VAL A 249 11.52 -9.64 13.96
C VAL A 249 11.12 -9.52 15.43
N LEU A 250 9.82 -9.37 15.71
CA LEU A 250 9.29 -9.15 17.05
C LEU A 250 7.97 -9.88 17.22
N GLU A 251 7.79 -10.53 18.36
CA GLU A 251 6.51 -11.09 18.79
C GLU A 251 6.04 -10.39 20.06
N LEU A 252 4.77 -9.97 20.06
CA LEU A 252 4.11 -9.32 21.18
C LEU A 252 2.97 -10.20 21.66
N ASP A 253 2.87 -10.42 22.97
CA ASP A 253 1.68 -11.01 23.58
C ASP A 253 0.80 -9.91 24.19
N PHE A 254 -0.47 -9.93 23.82
CA PHE A 254 -1.52 -9.10 24.41
C PHE A 254 -2.76 -9.94 24.68
N GLN A 255 -3.13 -10.06 25.96
CA GLN A 255 -4.33 -10.78 26.41
C GLN A 255 -4.43 -12.22 25.89
N GLY A 256 -3.30 -12.92 25.73
CA GLY A 256 -3.24 -14.30 25.24
C GLY A 256 -3.28 -14.44 23.71
N SER A 257 -3.24 -13.32 22.98
CA SER A 257 -3.04 -13.30 21.53
C SER A 257 -1.60 -12.88 21.21
N THR A 258 -0.87 -13.74 20.50
CA THR A 258 0.49 -13.46 20.02
C THR A 258 0.43 -12.79 18.65
N GLU A 259 0.86 -11.54 18.56
CA GLU A 259 0.97 -10.77 17.32
C GLU A 259 2.42 -10.81 16.80
N LYS A 260 2.60 -11.19 15.54
CA LYS A 260 3.90 -11.25 14.87
C LYS A 260 4.13 -9.98 14.07
N LEU A 261 5.25 -9.33 14.33
CA LEU A 261 5.64 -8.08 13.69
C LEU A 261 6.87 -8.27 12.81
N THR A 262 6.76 -7.76 11.59
CA THR A 262 7.82 -7.69 10.58
C THR A 262 8.41 -6.28 10.53
N MET A 263 9.48 -6.08 9.75
CA MET A 263 10.00 -4.72 9.51
C MET A 263 9.05 -3.85 8.70
N LEU A 264 8.17 -4.49 7.92
CA LEU A 264 7.12 -3.84 7.15
C LEU A 264 5.85 -3.66 7.97
N GLN A 265 5.24 -2.50 7.85
CA GLN A 265 3.91 -2.20 8.35
C GLN A 265 3.02 -1.70 7.19
N VAL A 266 1.73 -2.02 7.24
CA VAL A 266 0.76 -1.53 6.26
C VAL A 266 -0.07 -0.41 6.92
N TRP A 267 -0.18 0.74 6.26
CA TRP A 267 -0.93 1.88 6.79
C TRP A 267 -1.93 2.46 5.77
N PRO A 268 -3.19 2.71 6.16
CA PRO A 268 -4.18 3.31 5.27
C PRO A 268 -3.82 4.76 4.89
N VAL A 269 -3.87 5.10 3.60
CA VAL A 269 -3.45 6.43 3.12
C VAL A 269 -4.38 7.56 3.56
N ARG A 270 -5.67 7.25 3.75
CA ARG A 270 -6.69 8.21 4.18
C ARG A 270 -6.72 8.43 5.69
N GLN A 271 -5.92 7.69 6.46
CA GLN A 271 -5.84 7.85 7.91
C GLN A 271 -4.56 8.57 8.28
N THR A 272 -4.69 9.72 8.94
CA THR A 272 -3.53 10.45 9.48
C THR A 272 -2.80 9.60 10.51
N ARG A 273 -1.46 9.64 10.48
CA ARG A 273 -0.63 8.92 11.45
C ARG A 273 -0.85 9.52 12.84
N PRO A 274 -1.07 8.69 13.88
CA PRO A 274 -1.21 9.18 15.24
C PRO A 274 0.11 9.76 15.74
N VAL A 275 0.01 10.83 16.53
CA VAL A 275 1.13 11.53 17.17
C VAL A 275 0.80 11.75 18.64
N ALA A 276 1.81 11.87 19.50
CA ALA A 276 1.61 12.08 20.93
C ALA A 276 0.98 13.44 21.23
N GLU A 277 1.56 14.51 20.67
CA GLU A 277 1.06 15.87 20.80
C GLU A 277 1.50 16.71 19.59
N LYS A 278 0.79 17.83 19.34
CA LYS A 278 1.17 18.81 18.33
C LYS A 278 1.93 19.95 19.02
N LEU A 279 3.16 20.18 18.59
CA LEU A 279 4.02 21.25 19.12
C LEU A 279 4.00 22.48 18.20
N PRO A 280 4.11 23.70 18.75
CA PRO A 280 4.33 24.90 17.94
C PRO A 280 5.70 24.84 17.24
N ALA A 281 5.75 25.28 15.99
CA ALA A 281 6.99 25.29 15.20
C ALA A 281 7.85 26.49 15.60
N ASN A 282 8.99 26.22 16.24
CA ASN A 282 9.93 27.24 16.71
C ASN A 282 11.22 27.31 15.87
N HIS A 283 11.37 26.44 14.86
CA HIS A 283 12.56 26.36 14.01
C HIS A 283 12.16 26.65 12.55
N PRO A 284 12.80 27.60 11.86
CA PRO A 284 12.50 27.90 10.47
C PRO A 284 13.04 26.80 9.53
N LEU A 285 12.32 26.55 8.43
CA LEU A 285 12.78 25.67 7.36
C LEU A 285 13.57 26.49 6.34
N LEU A 286 14.89 26.37 6.34
CA LEU A 286 15.75 27.13 5.43
C LEU A 286 15.59 26.64 3.99
N THR A 287 15.06 27.50 3.12
CA THR A 287 14.90 27.19 1.70
C THR A 287 16.17 27.47 0.90
N GLY A 288 17.05 28.33 1.42
CA GLY A 288 18.27 28.80 0.75
C GLY A 288 18.02 29.97 -0.21
N GLN A 289 16.78 30.41 -0.38
CA GLN A 289 16.40 31.56 -1.19
C GLN A 289 16.15 32.78 -0.30
N ARG A 290 16.96 33.82 -0.48
CA ARG A 290 16.87 35.05 0.33
C ARG A 290 15.48 35.70 0.33
N VAL A 291 14.76 35.66 -0.80
CA VAL A 291 13.41 36.26 -0.89
C VAL A 291 12.39 35.52 -0.02
N LEU A 292 12.46 34.19 0.02
CA LEU A 292 11.58 33.37 0.85
C LEU A 292 12.00 33.49 2.32
N ASP A 293 13.27 33.26 2.62
CA ASP A 293 13.76 33.20 4.00
C ASP A 293 13.71 34.55 4.74
N ALA A 294 13.68 35.69 4.03
CA ALA A 294 13.64 37.02 4.64
C ALA A 294 12.26 37.69 4.60
N LEU A 295 11.55 37.64 3.46
CA LEU A 295 10.26 38.32 3.31
C LEU A 295 9.07 37.43 3.69
N PHE A 296 9.20 36.11 3.52
CA PHE A 296 8.14 35.12 3.75
C PHE A 296 8.67 33.88 4.50
N PRO A 297 9.26 34.06 5.71
CA PRO A 297 9.85 32.98 6.49
C PRO A 297 8.84 31.96 7.02
#